data_AF-A0A0G0KG65-F1
#
_entry.id   AF-A0A0G0KG65-F1
#
_cell.length_a   1.000
_cell.length_b   1.000
_cell.length_c   1.000
_cell.angle_alpha   90.00
_cell.angle_beta   90.00
_cell.angle_gamma   90.00
#
_symmetry.space_group_name_H-M   'P 1'
#
loop_
_entity.id
_entity.type
_entity.pdbx_description
1 polymer ?
#
loop_
_entity_poly.entity_id
_entity_poly.type
_entity_poly.pdbx_seq_one_letter_code
_entity_poly.pdbx_strand_id
1 'polypeptide(L)'
;MKTVLNVKIDPKLKKESQKTAKEAGIPLSLVVNSALRRFVANRSVLISVPLKPSKWLQKVLKETEKDLKEGKNIEGPFCSVEEFMKGLKS
;
A
#
# COMPACT_ATOMS: atom_id res chain seq x y z
N MET A 1 -9.17 21.35 24.47
CA MET A 1 -8.40 20.68 25.55
C MET A 1 -7.51 19.61 24.93
N LYS A 2 -6.24 19.50 25.32
CA LYS A 2 -5.35 18.40 24.90
C LYS A 2 -5.25 17.39 26.04
N THR A 3 -5.25 16.10 25.73
CA THR A 3 -5.09 15.01 26.70
C THR A 3 -3.80 14.25 26.44
N VAL A 4 -3.28 13.57 27.45
CA VAL A 4 -2.04 12.79 27.36
C VAL A 4 -2.38 11.32 27.13
N LEU A 5 -1.71 10.71 26.16
CA LEU A 5 -1.77 9.28 25.88
C LEU A 5 -0.46 8.62 26.33
N ASN A 6 -0.53 7.77 27.36
CA ASN A 6 0.60 6.96 27.83
C ASN A 6 0.46 5.53 27.31
N VAL A 7 1.44 5.06 26.55
CA VAL A 7 1.49 3.70 25.98
C VAL A 7 2.85 3.08 26.29
N LYS A 8 2.83 1.83 26.75
CA LYS A 8 4.04 1.02 26.89
C LYS A 8 4.42 0.45 25.53
N ILE A 9 5.66 0.69 25.10
CA ILE A 9 6.22 0.16 23.85
C ILE A 9 7.67 -0.27 24.09
N ASP A 10 8.17 -1.12 23.21
CA ASP A 10 9.57 -1.50 23.20
C ASP A 10 10.49 -0.27 23.00
N PRO A 11 11.60 -0.14 23.77
CA PRO A 11 12.51 1.00 23.64
C PRO A 11 13.18 1.14 22.27
N LYS A 12 13.47 0.03 21.58
CA LYS A 12 14.05 0.06 20.23
C LYS A 12 13.01 0.56 19.24
N LEU A 13 11.79 0.01 19.29
CA LEU A 13 10.68 0.46 18.44
C LEU A 13 10.42 1.97 18.60
N LYS A 14 10.49 2.49 19.83
CA LYS A 14 10.36 3.93 20.10
C LYS A 14 11.42 4.75 19.37
N LYS A 15 12.69 4.35 19.48
CA LYS A 15 13.82 5.05 18.85
C LYS A 15 13.72 5.01 17.33
N GLU A 16 13.41 3.85 16.76
CA GLU A 16 13.24 3.68 15.31
C GLU A 16 12.09 4.54 14.78
N SER A 17 10.93 4.50 15.44
CA SER A 17 9.77 5.32 15.04
C SER A 17 10.09 6.82 15.10
N GLN A 18 10.85 7.27 16.10
CA GLN A 18 11.30 8.66 16.19
C GLN A 18 12.28 9.04 15.07
N LYS A 19 13.19 8.14 14.72
CA LYS A 19 14.15 8.37 13.62
C LYS A 19 13.42 8.50 12.29
N THR A 20 12.53 7.56 11.98
CA THR A 20 11.74 7.56 10.74
C THR A 20 10.87 8.82 10.62
N ALA A 21 10.22 9.26 11.72
CA ALA A 21 9.44 10.49 11.71
C ALA A 21 10.30 11.74 11.44
N LYS A 22 11.50 11.81 12.03
CA LYS A 22 12.47 12.90 11.79
C LYS A 22 12.96 12.93 10.35
N GLU A 23 13.26 11.78 9.77
CA GLU A 23 13.66 11.64 8.36
C GLU A 23 12.54 12.14 7.43
N ALA A 24 11.28 11.90 7.80
CA ALA A 24 10.11 12.42 7.10
C ALA A 24 9.77 13.90 7.42
N GLY A 25 10.56 14.58 8.26
CA GLY A 25 10.37 15.98 8.62
C GLY A 25 9.15 16.27 9.51
N ILE A 26 8.62 15.26 10.21
CA ILE A 26 7.40 15.39 11.03
C ILE A 26 7.60 14.90 12.47
N PRO A 27 6.89 15.46 13.45
CA PRO A 27 6.96 14.95 14.82
C PRO A 27 6.22 13.61 14.95
N LEU A 28 6.75 12.70 15.77
CA LEU A 28 6.12 11.39 16.03
C LEU A 28 4.67 11.51 16.55
N SER A 29 4.36 12.58 17.29
CA SER A 29 3.00 12.85 17.76
C SER A 29 2.00 13.05 16.62
N LEU A 30 2.42 13.60 15.48
CA LEU A 30 1.58 13.72 14.29
C LEU A 30 1.23 12.34 13.72
N VAL A 31 2.21 11.45 13.66
CA VAL A 31 2.04 10.06 13.20
C VAL A 31 1.02 9.33 14.07
N VAL A 32 1.18 9.40 15.41
CA VAL A 32 0.26 8.76 16.35
C VAL A 32 -1.16 9.33 16.22
N ASN A 33 -1.31 10.65 16.16
CA ASN A 33 -2.61 11.28 16.00
C ASN A 33 -3.28 10.93 14.66
N SER A 34 -2.50 10.83 13.59
CA SER A 34 -2.99 10.39 12.27
C SER A 34 -3.47 8.94 12.31
N ALA A 35 -2.69 8.04 12.93
CA ALA A 35 -3.07 6.64 13.09
C ALA A 35 -4.39 6.50 13.90
N LEU A 36 -4.54 7.26 14.99
CA LEU A 36 -5.77 7.27 15.79
C LEU A 36 -6.97 7.80 14.99
N ARG A 37 -6.79 8.86 14.19
CA ARG A 37 -7.85 9.37 13.29
C ARG A 37 -8.27 8.32 12.26
N ARG A 38 -7.30 7.64 11.64
CA ARG A 38 -7.58 6.56 10.69
C ARG A 38 -8.30 5.39 11.35
N PHE A 39 -7.91 5.03 12.57
CA PHE A 39 -8.59 3.98 13.34
C PHE A 39 -10.06 4.34 13.60
N VAL A 40 -10.34 5.58 14.02
CA VAL A 40 -11.73 6.06 14.23
C VAL A 40 -12.53 6.11 12.93
N ALA A 41 -11.92 6.57 11.83
CA ALA A 41 -12.57 6.66 10.53
C ALA A 41 -12.91 5.28 9.96
N ASN A 42 -11.98 4.34 10.02
CA ASN A 42 -12.14 3.02 9.41
C ASN A 42 -12.91 2.04 10.30
N ARG A 43 -13.08 2.35 11.60
CA ARG A 43 -13.70 1.47 12.61
C ARG A 43 -13.07 0.07 12.65
N SER A 44 -11.83 -0.05 12.20
CA SER A 44 -11.11 -1.31 12.04
C SER A 44 -9.60 -1.07 12.11
N VAL A 45 -8.88 -2.10 12.57
CA VAL A 45 -7.41 -2.16 12.50
C VAL A 45 -7.05 -3.16 11.43
N LEU A 46 -6.34 -2.71 10.40
CA LEU A 46 -5.76 -3.63 9.42
C LEU A 46 -4.49 -4.24 10.02
N ILE A 47 -4.54 -5.52 10.37
CA ILE A 47 -3.36 -6.31 10.70
C ILE A 47 -3.01 -7.13 9.45
N SER A 48 -2.15 -6.58 8.60
CA SER A 48 -1.67 -7.29 7.42
C SER A 48 -0.31 -7.93 7.71
N VAL A 49 -0.21 -9.25 7.53
CA VAL A 49 1.08 -9.88 7.28
C VAL A 49 1.48 -9.52 5.84
N PRO A 50 2.72 -9.11 5.56
CA PRO A 50 3.14 -8.84 4.19
C PRO A 50 2.84 -10.06 3.31
N LEU A 51 1.94 -9.88 2.34
CA LEU A 51 1.56 -10.90 1.39
C LEU A 51 2.79 -11.24 0.54
N LYS A 52 3.42 -12.39 0.82
CA LYS A 52 4.36 -12.98 -0.14
C LYS A 52 3.54 -13.48 -1.32
N PRO A 53 3.81 -13.06 -2.56
CA PRO A 53 3.09 -13.57 -3.72
C PRO A 53 3.16 -15.10 -3.73
N SER A 54 2.00 -15.75 -3.89
CA SER A 54 1.95 -17.21 -4.02
C SER A 54 2.80 -17.65 -5.22
N LYS A 55 3.27 -18.91 -5.25
CA LYS A 55 4.01 -19.43 -6.42
C LYS A 55 3.24 -19.23 -7.73
N TRP A 56 1.91 -19.35 -7.67
CA TRP A 56 1.02 -19.08 -8.79
C TRP A 56 1.08 -17.60 -9.22
N LEU A 57 0.92 -16.66 -8.28
CA LEU A 57 0.96 -15.23 -8.58
C LEU A 57 2.33 -14.79 -9.12
N GLN A 58 3.43 -15.35 -8.60
CA GLN A 58 4.77 -15.08 -9.14
C GLN A 58 4.92 -15.56 -10.59
N LYS A 59 4.32 -16.71 -10.94
CA LYS A 59 4.35 -17.22 -12.31
C LYS A 59 3.57 -16.30 -13.25
N VAL A 60 2.36 -15.91 -12.85
CA VAL A 60 1.51 -14.99 -13.63
C VAL A 60 2.23 -13.66 -13.85
N LEU A 61 2.78 -13.05 -12.80
CA LEU A 61 3.52 -11.78 -12.91
C LEU A 61 4.73 -11.89 -13.85
N LYS A 62 5.50 -12.97 -13.78
CA LYS A 62 6.64 -13.22 -14.69
C LYS A 62 6.22 -13.38 -16.14
N GLU A 63 5.08 -14.05 -16.37
CA GLU A 63 4.52 -14.24 -17.70
C GLU A 63 4.04 -12.90 -18.28
N THR A 64 3.30 -12.12 -17.50
CA THR A 64 2.88 -10.77 -17.88
C THR A 64 4.06 -9.83 -18.15
N GLU A 65 5.12 -9.88 -17.34
CA GLU A 65 6.34 -9.09 -17.59
C GLU A 65 7.04 -9.48 -18.89
N LYS A 66 7.03 -10.77 -19.24
CA LYS A 66 7.61 -11.28 -20.48
C LYS A 66 6.78 -10.84 -21.68
N ASP A 67 5.46 -10.98 -21.58
CA ASP A 67 4.49 -10.57 -22.59
C ASP A 67 4.58 -9.06 -22.87
N LEU A 68 4.73 -8.25 -21.82
CA LEU A 68 4.93 -6.80 -21.93
C LEU A 68 6.23 -6.44 -22.68
N LYS A 69 7.33 -7.17 -22.42
CA LYS A 69 8.62 -6.96 -23.12
C LYS A 69 8.59 -7.41 -24.57
N GLU A 70 7.86 -8.49 -24.85
CA GLU A 70 7.76 -9.07 -26.19
C GLU A 70 6.62 -8.45 -27.02
N GLY A 71 5.83 -7.53 -26.45
CA GLY A 71 4.68 -6.92 -27.13
C GLY A 71 3.55 -7.90 -27.41
N LYS A 72 3.45 -8.99 -26.62
CA LYS A 72 2.45 -10.06 -26.78
C LYS A 72 1.36 -9.92 -25.75
N ASN A 73 0.14 -10.37 -26.06
CA ASN A 73 -1.02 -10.28 -25.16
C ASN A 73 -1.32 -8.86 -24.66
N ILE A 74 -1.00 -7.85 -25.46
CA ILE A 74 -1.34 -6.45 -25.23
C ILE A 74 -2.39 -6.05 -26.25
N GLU A 75 -3.55 -5.61 -25.78
CA GLU A 75 -4.56 -4.98 -26.64
C GLU A 75 -4.61 -3.47 -26.38
N GLY A 76 -4.59 -2.70 -27.46
CA GLY A 76 -4.51 -1.25 -27.46
C GLY A 76 -3.31 -0.72 -28.25
N PRO A 77 -3.04 0.60 -28.22
CA PRO A 77 -3.79 1.62 -27.50
C PRO A 77 -5.20 1.80 -28.07
N PHE A 78 -6.17 2.02 -27.19
CA PHE A 78 -7.55 2.33 -27.58
C PHE A 78 -7.73 3.84 -27.68
N CYS A 79 -8.39 4.31 -28.73
CA CYS A 79 -8.62 5.73 -28.97
C CYS A 79 -10.01 6.19 -28.50
N SER A 80 -10.89 5.25 -28.13
CA SER A 80 -12.20 5.54 -27.56
C SER A 80 -12.62 4.55 -26.47
N VAL A 81 -13.56 4.98 -25.62
CA VAL A 81 -14.17 4.11 -24.60
C VAL A 81 -14.90 2.93 -25.24
N GLU A 82 -15.51 3.13 -26.41
CA GLU A 82 -16.23 2.09 -27.15
C GLU A 82 -15.28 0.98 -27.63
N GLU A 83 -14.10 1.36 -28.15
CA GLU A 83 -13.05 0.42 -28.56
C GLU A 83 -12.51 -0.38 -27.35
N PHE A 84 -12.24 0.30 -26.23
CA PHE A 84 -11.79 -0.36 -25.01
C PHE A 84 -12.83 -1.36 -24.47
N MET A 85 -14.10 -0.96 -24.43
CA MET A 85 -15.19 -1.82 -23.95
C MET A 85 -15.44 -3.03 -24.86
N LYS A 86 -15.10 -2.92 -26.15
CA LYS A 86 -15.16 -4.05 -27.09
C LYS A 86 -14.02 -5.04 -26.84
N GLY A 87 -12.79 -4.55 -26.57
CA GLY A 87 -11.64 -5.40 -26.21
C GLY A 87 -11.86 -6.19 -24.92
N LEU A 88 -12.46 -5.58 -23.89
CA LEU A 88 -12.78 -6.27 -22.62
C LEU A 88 -13.78 -7.43 -22.73
N LYS A 89 -14.55 -7.50 -23.82
CA LYS A 89 -15.60 -8.51 -24.04
C LYS A 89 -15.19 -9.60 -25.03
N SER A 90 -13.98 -9.51 -25.60
CA SER A 90 -13.43 -10.52 -26.51
C SER A 90 -12.71 -11.63 -25.75
#